data_AF-A0A7W0YMJ4-F1
#
_entry.id   AF-A0A7W0YMJ4-F1
#
_cell.length_a   1.000
_cell.length_b   1.000
_cell.length_c   1.000
_cell.angle_alpha   90.00
_cell.angle_beta   90.00
_cell.angle_gamma   90.00
#
_symmetry.space_group_name_H-M   'P 1'
#
loop_
_entity.id
_entity.type
_entity.pdbx_description
1 polymer ?
#
loop_
_entity_poly.entity_id
_entity_poly.type
_entity_poly.pdbx_seq_one_letter_code
_entity_poly.pdbx_strand_id
1 'polypeptide(L)'
;MLPGHDPVALDRVVRRVATDSAGVPLLAVELLRAVALGLDLGTISANWPEPLRTLDQSLPGDLPDAVVAAIRVGFRRLSPAAQAVLTAVAVLGDLATPTLLGRALSLEPGETGRALDELEWHRWLLAEPRGYSFVARIVRQVVERDMLTRGQRRRILDAAGADRPASGQR
;
A
#
# COMPACT_ATOMS: atom_id res chain seq x y z
N MET A 1 -18.75 28.61 3.84
CA MET A 1 -18.75 28.08 2.46
C MET A 1 -17.59 28.68 1.71
N LEU A 2 -16.86 27.90 0.90
CA LEU A 2 -15.77 28.42 0.06
C LEU A 2 -16.39 29.28 -1.05
N PRO A 3 -16.12 30.58 -1.13
CA PRO A 3 -16.70 31.45 -2.16
C PRO A 3 -16.23 31.05 -3.56
N GLY A 4 -17.09 31.16 -4.56
CA GLY A 4 -16.73 30.99 -5.98
C GLY A 4 -16.57 29.54 -6.47
N HIS A 5 -16.86 28.53 -5.65
CA HIS A 5 -16.81 27.13 -6.07
C HIS A 5 -18.22 26.60 -6.38
N ASP A 6 -18.43 26.16 -7.62
CA ASP A 6 -19.58 25.35 -8.04
C ASP A 6 -19.63 24.02 -7.25
N PRO A 7 -20.78 23.35 -7.05
CA PRO A 7 -20.87 22.12 -6.27
C PRO A 7 -19.89 21.01 -6.71
N VAL A 8 -19.59 20.93 -8.01
CA VAL A 8 -18.59 20.00 -8.54
C VAL A 8 -17.18 20.38 -8.07
N ALA A 9 -16.85 21.67 -8.03
CA ALA A 9 -15.57 22.16 -7.53
C ALA A 9 -15.44 21.98 -6.01
N LEU A 10 -16.54 22.08 -5.26
CA LEU A 10 -16.57 21.83 -3.82
C LEU A 10 -16.29 20.37 -3.47
N ASP A 11 -16.98 19.42 -4.10
CA ASP A 11 -16.78 17.98 -3.86
C ASP A 11 -15.33 17.57 -4.14
N ARG A 12 -14.73 18.19 -5.16
CA ARG A 12 -13.33 18.06 -5.54
C ARG A 12 -12.35 18.54 -4.47
N VAL A 13 -12.58 19.73 -3.91
CA VAL A 13 -11.78 20.26 -2.79
C VAL A 13 -11.91 19.37 -1.55
N VAL A 14 -13.12 18.92 -1.22
CA VAL A 14 -13.37 18.05 -0.07
C VAL A 14 -12.57 16.75 -0.16
N ARG A 15 -12.60 16.08 -1.32
CA ARG A 15 -11.82 14.85 -1.54
C ARG A 15 -10.31 15.10 -1.41
N ARG A 16 -9.80 16.23 -1.91
CA ARG A 16 -8.37 16.57 -1.83
C ARG A 16 -7.93 16.84 -0.40
N VAL A 17 -8.70 17.62 0.35
CA VAL A 17 -8.44 17.88 1.78
C VAL A 17 -8.45 16.58 2.57
N ALA A 18 -9.38 15.65 2.27
CA ALA A 18 -9.43 14.34 2.92
C ALA A 18 -8.17 13.48 2.64
N THR A 19 -7.67 13.49 1.41
CA THR A 19 -6.47 12.74 1.02
C THR A 19 -5.18 13.38 1.55
N ASP A 20 -4.97 14.68 1.31
CA ASP A 20 -3.71 15.38 1.60
C ASP A 20 -3.49 15.64 3.09
N SER A 21 -4.58 15.67 3.87
CA SER A 21 -4.46 15.75 5.33
C SER A 21 -3.94 14.45 5.95
N ALA A 22 -3.93 13.33 5.21
CA ALA A 22 -3.57 12.00 5.71
C ALA A 22 -4.31 11.61 7.02
N GLY A 23 -5.51 12.16 7.24
CA GLY A 23 -6.30 11.96 8.46
C GLY A 23 -5.89 12.84 9.66
N VAL A 24 -4.96 13.79 9.50
CA VAL A 24 -4.55 14.74 10.53
C VAL A 24 -5.48 15.97 10.52
N PRO A 25 -6.27 16.19 11.58
CA PRO A 25 -7.29 17.27 11.59
C PRO A 25 -6.70 18.67 11.42
N LEU A 26 -5.53 18.94 12.01
CA LEU A 26 -4.83 20.22 11.88
C LEU A 26 -4.48 20.53 10.43
N LEU A 27 -3.94 19.55 9.70
CA LEU A 27 -3.60 19.71 8.28
C LEU A 27 -4.84 19.92 7.41
N ALA A 28 -5.94 19.23 7.70
CA ALA A 28 -7.21 19.45 6.99
C ALA A 28 -7.72 20.89 7.15
N VAL A 29 -7.65 21.44 8.36
CA VAL A 29 -8.08 22.83 8.65
C VAL A 29 -7.18 23.84 7.95
N GLU A 30 -5.85 23.66 7.99
CA GLU A 30 -4.91 24.58 7.35
C GLU A 30 -4.99 24.54 5.82
N LEU A 31 -5.23 23.37 5.23
CA LEU A 31 -5.48 23.24 3.80
C LEU A 31 -6.77 23.96 3.38
N LEU A 32 -7.87 23.79 4.13
CA LEU A 32 -9.13 24.49 3.87
C LEU A 32 -8.98 26.02 4.01
N ARG A 33 -8.21 26.47 5.00
CA ARG A 33 -7.90 27.88 5.21
C ARG A 33 -7.09 28.45 4.05
N ALA A 34 -6.07 27.73 3.58
CA ALA A 34 -5.28 28.14 2.43
C ALA A 34 -6.12 28.23 1.14
N VAL A 35 -7.03 27.27 0.90
CA VAL A 35 -7.97 27.31 -0.23
C VAL A 35 -8.91 28.51 -0.13
N ALA A 36 -9.42 28.80 1.06
CA ALA A 36 -10.25 29.99 1.29
C ALA A 36 -9.49 31.31 1.03
N LEU A 37 -8.16 31.30 1.19
CA LEU A 37 -7.27 32.42 0.88
C LEU A 37 -6.82 32.46 -0.60
N GLY A 38 -7.35 31.58 -1.45
CA GLY A 38 -7.11 31.57 -2.89
C GLY A 38 -6.06 30.58 -3.37
N LEU A 39 -5.61 29.65 -2.52
CA LEU A 39 -4.78 28.55 -2.96
C LEU A 39 -5.57 27.63 -3.91
N ASP A 40 -5.11 27.52 -5.15
CA ASP A 40 -5.65 26.56 -6.12
C ASP A 40 -4.93 25.21 -5.98
N LEU A 41 -5.62 24.20 -5.41
CA LEU A 41 -5.07 22.85 -5.26
C LEU A 41 -4.80 22.16 -6.61
N GLY A 42 -5.43 22.62 -7.70
CA GLY A 42 -5.20 22.11 -9.05
C GLY A 42 -3.85 22.50 -9.64
N THR A 43 -3.31 23.67 -9.28
CA THR A 43 -1.99 24.13 -9.78
C THR A 43 -0.81 23.49 -9.05
N ILE A 44 -1.04 22.94 -7.85
CA ILE A 44 0.01 22.28 -7.03
C ILE A 44 0.30 20.86 -7.53
N SER A 45 -0.61 20.25 -8.30
CA SER A 45 -0.51 18.86 -8.73
C SER A 45 -0.92 18.70 -10.19
N ALA A 46 0.06 18.53 -11.08
CA ALA A 46 -0.09 18.38 -12.54
C ALA A 46 -0.99 17.20 -13.00
N ASN A 47 -1.42 16.33 -12.07
CA ASN A 47 -2.20 15.12 -12.35
C ASN A 47 -3.69 15.26 -11.95
N TRP A 48 -4.22 16.48 -11.85
CA TRP A 48 -5.63 16.67 -11.54
C TRP A 48 -6.49 16.38 -12.78
N PRO A 49 -7.48 15.46 -12.72
CA PRO A 49 -8.31 15.16 -13.88
C PRO A 49 -9.02 16.41 -14.39
N GLU A 50 -9.19 16.60 -15.69
CA GLU A 50 -10.06 17.64 -16.20
C GLU A 50 -11.53 17.41 -15.78
N PRO A 51 -12.36 18.46 -15.69
CA PRO A 51 -13.80 18.30 -15.44
C PRO A 51 -14.41 17.26 -16.39
N LEU A 52 -15.19 16.32 -15.83
CA LEU A 52 -15.86 15.22 -16.57
C LEU A 52 -14.93 14.18 -17.24
N ARG A 53 -13.61 14.24 -17.01
CA ARG A 53 -12.62 13.27 -17.52
C ARG A 53 -12.18 12.24 -16.48
N THR A 54 -12.93 12.10 -15.38
CA THR A 54 -12.65 11.19 -14.27
C THR A 54 -12.56 9.70 -14.67
N LEU A 55 -13.11 9.33 -15.84
CA LEU A 55 -13.04 7.97 -16.38
C LEU A 55 -11.75 7.70 -17.17
N ASP A 56 -11.16 8.75 -17.76
CA ASP A 56 -9.97 8.67 -18.62
C ASP A 56 -8.70 9.05 -17.87
N GLN A 57 -8.82 9.92 -16.86
CA GLN A 57 -7.72 10.47 -16.08
C GLN A 57 -7.84 9.99 -14.64
N SER A 58 -6.83 9.28 -14.19
CA SER A 58 -6.82 8.65 -12.87
C SER A 58 -6.96 9.68 -11.76
N LEU A 59 -7.79 9.36 -10.77
CA LEU A 59 -7.94 10.17 -9.56
C LEU A 59 -6.60 10.32 -8.84
N PRO A 60 -6.43 11.36 -7.99
CA PRO A 60 -5.45 11.30 -6.91
C PRO A 60 -5.79 10.08 -6.04
N GLY A 61 -4.99 9.03 -6.18
CA GLY A 61 -5.27 7.70 -5.63
C GLY A 61 -4.62 6.58 -6.45
N ASP A 62 -4.46 6.77 -7.76
CA ASP A 62 -3.62 5.88 -8.57
C ASP A 62 -2.19 6.42 -8.63
N LEU A 63 -1.23 5.55 -8.36
CA LEU A 63 0.18 5.88 -8.53
C LEU A 63 0.48 6.15 -10.01
N PRO A 64 1.31 7.15 -10.35
CA PRO A 64 1.81 7.31 -11.71
C PRO A 64 2.44 6.00 -12.22
N ASP A 65 2.22 5.67 -13.49
CA ASP A 65 2.72 4.42 -14.09
C ASP A 65 4.23 4.23 -13.91
N ALA A 66 5.00 5.32 -13.95
CA ALA A 66 6.44 5.29 -13.69
C ALA A 66 6.79 4.80 -12.27
N VAL A 67 5.99 5.16 -11.26
CA VAL A 67 6.18 4.70 -9.88
C VAL A 67 5.80 3.24 -9.75
N VAL A 68 4.69 2.81 -10.36
CA VAL A 68 4.30 1.40 -10.42
C VAL A 68 5.40 0.59 -11.11
N ALA A 69 5.88 1.04 -12.26
CA ALA A 69 6.97 0.41 -12.99
C ALA A 69 8.26 0.32 -12.17
N ALA A 70 8.63 1.37 -11.44
CA ALA A 70 9.78 1.36 -10.54
C ALA A 70 9.65 0.32 -9.42
N ILE A 71 8.46 0.21 -8.82
CA ILE A 71 8.16 -0.84 -7.82
C ILE A 71 8.31 -2.22 -8.45
N ARG A 72 7.75 -2.43 -9.65
CA ARG A 72 7.86 -3.72 -10.36
C ARG A 72 9.32 -4.06 -10.67
N VAL A 73 10.11 -3.11 -11.14
CA VAL A 73 11.56 -3.30 -11.41
C VAL A 73 12.31 -3.61 -10.12
N GLY A 74 12.06 -2.85 -9.05
CA GLY A 74 12.67 -3.09 -7.75
C GLY A 74 12.36 -4.48 -7.22
N PHE A 75 11.09 -4.90 -7.29
CA PHE A 75 10.66 -6.24 -6.91
C PHE A 75 11.42 -7.33 -7.68
N ARG A 76 11.57 -7.16 -9.00
CA ARG A 76 12.26 -8.14 -9.86
C ARG A 76 13.77 -8.23 -9.62
N ARG A 77 14.38 -7.25 -8.96
CA ARG A 77 15.80 -7.27 -8.58
C ARG A 77 16.08 -8.02 -7.28
N LEU A 78 15.05 -8.26 -6.46
CA LEU A 78 15.17 -9.03 -5.22
C LEU A 78 15.47 -10.51 -5.54
N SER A 79 16.10 -11.19 -4.59
CA SER A 79 16.26 -12.65 -4.68
C SER A 79 14.90 -13.37 -4.76
N PRO A 80 14.82 -14.59 -5.33
CA PRO A 80 13.58 -15.35 -5.39
C PRO A 80 12.95 -15.59 -4.01
N ALA A 81 13.77 -15.84 -2.99
CA ALA A 81 13.31 -16.01 -1.61
C ALA A 81 12.72 -14.71 -1.05
N ALA A 82 13.38 -13.56 -1.26
CA ALA A 82 12.86 -12.26 -0.86
C ALA A 82 11.56 -11.89 -1.59
N GLN A 83 11.43 -12.20 -2.88
CA GLN A 83 10.17 -12.03 -3.63
C GLN A 83 9.03 -12.87 -3.03
N ALA A 84 9.31 -14.13 -2.68
CA ALA A 84 8.33 -15.03 -2.06
C ALA A 84 7.91 -14.53 -0.67
N VAL A 85 8.86 -14.12 0.17
CA VAL A 85 8.59 -13.56 1.49
C VAL A 85 7.78 -12.26 1.39
N LEU A 86 8.17 -11.33 0.53
CA LEU A 86 7.48 -10.05 0.37
C LEU A 86 6.03 -10.22 -0.11
N THR A 87 5.80 -11.15 -1.04
CA THR A 87 4.43 -11.46 -1.50
C THR A 87 3.60 -12.14 -0.41
N ALA A 88 4.19 -13.00 0.42
CA ALA A 88 3.52 -13.57 1.58
C ALA A 88 3.16 -12.50 2.62
N VAL A 89 4.07 -11.60 2.96
CA VAL A 89 3.80 -10.47 3.86
C VAL A 89 2.69 -9.57 3.30
N ALA A 90 2.64 -9.34 1.98
CA ALA A 90 1.58 -8.54 1.37
C ALA A 90 0.18 -9.14 1.59
N VAL A 91 0.09 -10.47 1.53
CA VAL A 91 -1.16 -11.22 1.72
C VAL A 91 -1.53 -11.34 3.20
N LEU A 92 -0.57 -11.68 4.06
CA LEU A 92 -0.79 -11.98 5.47
C LEU A 92 -0.90 -10.72 6.35
N GLY A 93 -0.29 -9.60 5.93
CA GLY A 93 -0.29 -8.35 6.68
C GLY A 93 0.31 -8.53 8.08
N ASP A 94 -0.35 -7.99 9.10
CA ASP A 94 0.10 -7.98 10.50
C ASP A 94 0.30 -9.37 11.12
N LEU A 95 -0.14 -10.44 10.43
CA LEU A 95 0.05 -11.83 10.84
C LEU A 95 1.40 -12.41 10.38
N ALA A 96 2.19 -11.68 9.59
CA ALA A 96 3.41 -12.16 8.97
C ALA A 96 4.59 -12.26 9.95
N THR A 97 4.57 -13.27 10.81
CA THR A 97 5.70 -13.63 11.67
C THR A 97 6.74 -14.47 10.90
N PRO A 98 8.04 -14.44 11.26
CA PRO A 98 9.07 -15.25 10.60
C PRO A 98 8.75 -16.74 10.54
N THR A 99 8.19 -17.29 11.63
CA THR A 99 7.83 -18.70 11.73
C THR A 99 6.63 -19.07 10.85
N LEU A 100 5.66 -18.16 10.69
CA LEU A 100 4.55 -18.35 9.75
C LEU A 100 5.04 -18.26 8.31
N LEU A 101 5.91 -17.29 8.00
CA LEU A 101 6.46 -17.08 6.66
C LEU A 101 7.29 -18.28 6.18
N GLY A 102 8.20 -18.78 7.02
CA GLY A 102 9.01 -19.96 6.70
C GLY A 102 8.15 -21.19 6.39
N ARG A 103 7.11 -21.45 7.19
CA ARG A 103 6.20 -22.57 6.96
C ARG A 103 5.31 -22.39 5.74
N ALA A 104 4.70 -21.22 5.56
CA ALA A 104 3.79 -20.95 4.46
C ALA A 104 4.49 -21.04 3.09
N LEU A 105 5.80 -20.78 3.06
CA LEU A 105 6.62 -20.81 1.85
C LEU A 105 7.52 -22.05 1.76
N SER A 106 7.47 -22.95 2.74
CA SER A 106 8.38 -24.10 2.87
C SER A 106 9.87 -23.71 2.79
N LEU A 107 10.23 -22.56 3.37
CA LEU A 107 11.60 -22.06 3.45
C LEU A 107 12.23 -22.47 4.77
N GLU A 108 13.53 -22.79 4.71
CA GLU A 108 14.31 -23.04 5.91
C GLU A 108 14.44 -21.76 6.75
N PRO A 109 14.58 -21.84 8.09
CA PRO A 109 14.65 -20.66 8.96
C PRO A 109 15.80 -19.70 8.59
N GLY A 110 16.96 -20.24 8.22
CA GLY A 110 18.11 -19.45 7.80
C GLY A 110 17.92 -18.76 6.44
N GLU A 111 17.16 -19.37 5.54
CA GLU A 111 16.81 -18.76 4.25
C GLU A 111 15.75 -17.67 4.42
N THR A 112 14.75 -17.91 5.28
CA THR A 112 13.75 -16.92 5.68
C THR A 112 14.40 -15.70 6.31
N GLY A 113 15.37 -15.88 7.21
CA GLY A 113 16.11 -14.80 7.85
C GLY A 113 16.86 -13.93 6.82
N ARG A 114 17.66 -14.53 5.94
CA ARG A 114 18.38 -13.79 4.89
C ARG A 114 17.45 -13.01 3.95
N ALA A 115 16.30 -13.60 3.61
CA ALA A 115 15.30 -12.93 2.80
C ALA A 115 14.70 -11.71 3.52
N LEU A 116 14.44 -11.81 4.83
CA LEU A 116 13.98 -10.67 5.63
C LEU A 116 15.05 -9.59 5.75
N ASP A 117 16.32 -9.97 5.99
CA ASP A 117 17.45 -9.05 6.04
C ASP A 117 17.58 -8.26 4.71
N GLU A 118 17.46 -8.95 3.57
CA GLU A 118 17.48 -8.32 2.25
C GLU A 118 16.33 -7.30 2.08
N LEU A 119 15.12 -7.68 2.50
CA LEU A 119 13.93 -6.82 2.40
C LEU A 119 14.01 -5.59 3.30
N GLU A 120 14.60 -5.71 4.50
CA GLU A 120 14.88 -4.58 5.38
C GLU A 120 15.97 -3.68 4.80
N TRP A 121 17.06 -4.26 4.31
CA TRP A 121 18.17 -3.53 3.70
C TRP A 121 17.72 -2.70 2.50
N HIS A 122 16.89 -3.28 1.64
CA HIS A 122 16.32 -2.60 0.47
C HIS A 122 15.07 -1.76 0.80
N ARG A 123 14.72 -1.59 2.07
CA ARG A 123 13.62 -0.72 2.54
C ARG A 123 12.25 -1.10 1.97
N TRP A 124 12.00 -2.39 1.81
CA TRP A 124 10.67 -2.93 1.51
C TRP A 124 9.86 -3.14 2.78
N LEU A 125 10.51 -3.67 3.81
CA LEU A 125 9.91 -3.99 5.11
C LEU A 125 10.63 -3.28 6.26
N LEU A 126 9.93 -3.18 7.39
CA LEU A 126 10.46 -2.78 8.69
C LEU A 126 10.20 -3.92 9.68
N ALA A 127 11.21 -4.26 10.47
CA ALA A 127 11.01 -5.11 11.63
C ALA A 127 10.21 -4.35 12.71
N GLU A 128 9.12 -4.98 13.17
CA GLU A 128 8.28 -4.51 14.26
C GLU A 128 8.25 -5.56 15.38
N PRO A 129 7.86 -5.20 16.62
CA PRO A 129 7.82 -6.15 17.75
C PRO A 129 6.98 -7.41 17.51
N ARG A 130 6.01 -7.36 16.59
CA ARG A 130 5.09 -8.47 16.29
C ARG A 130 5.33 -9.15 14.94
N GLY A 131 6.30 -8.69 14.16
CA GLY A 131 6.53 -9.20 12.81
C GLY A 131 7.12 -8.15 11.89
N TYR A 132 6.63 -8.09 10.66
CA TYR A 132 7.14 -7.18 9.64
C TYR A 132 6.02 -6.38 8.99
N SER A 133 6.26 -5.10 8.77
CA SER A 133 5.33 -4.21 8.08
C SER A 133 5.99 -3.60 6.84
N PHE A 134 5.17 -3.20 5.86
CA PHE A 134 5.68 -2.48 4.69
C PHE A 134 6.08 -1.06 5.07
N VAL A 135 7.22 -0.61 4.54
CA VAL A 135 7.66 0.79 4.68
C VAL A 135 6.59 1.77 4.18
N ALA A 136 5.85 1.38 3.13
CA ALA A 136 4.73 2.17 2.63
C ALA A 136 3.56 1.26 2.23
N ARG A 137 2.36 1.60 2.73
CA ARG A 137 1.11 0.87 2.42
C ARG A 137 0.86 0.73 0.91
N ILE A 138 1.22 1.74 0.13
CA ILE A 138 1.02 1.73 -1.32
C ILE A 138 1.88 0.67 -2.03
N VAL A 139 3.09 0.39 -1.51
CA VAL A 139 3.97 -0.65 -2.06
C VAL A 139 3.33 -2.03 -1.85
N ARG A 140 2.75 -2.28 -0.67
CA ARG A 140 1.97 -3.50 -0.41
C ARG A 140 0.86 -3.70 -1.44
N GLN A 141 0.09 -2.65 -1.71
CA GLN A 141 -1.03 -2.70 -2.66
C GLN A 141 -0.57 -3.04 -4.07
N VAL A 142 0.55 -2.46 -4.52
CA VAL A 142 1.13 -2.78 -5.84
C VAL A 142 1.62 -4.22 -5.90
N VAL A 143 2.33 -4.70 -4.87
CA VAL A 143 2.80 -6.10 -4.82
C VAL A 143 1.63 -7.07 -4.84
N GLU A 144 0.59 -6.81 -4.03
CA GLU A 144 -0.60 -7.65 -3.92
C GLU A 144 -1.42 -7.70 -5.21
N ARG A 145 -1.55 -6.56 -5.90
CA ARG A 145 -2.34 -6.43 -7.14
C ARG A 145 -1.59 -6.95 -8.36
N ASP A 146 -0.31 -6.65 -8.49
CA ASP A 146 0.41 -6.80 -9.75
C ASP A 146 1.32 -8.03 -9.77
N MET A 147 1.88 -8.44 -8.62
CA MET A 147 2.89 -9.51 -8.55
C MET A 147 2.31 -10.87 -8.18
N LEU A 148 1.04 -10.92 -7.78
CA LEU A 148 0.38 -12.12 -7.31
C LEU A 148 -0.82 -12.50 -8.19
N THR A 149 -0.85 -13.76 -8.61
CA THR A 149 -2.07 -14.35 -9.15
C THR A 149 -3.05 -14.69 -8.03
N ARG A 150 -4.35 -14.75 -8.37
CA ARG A 150 -5.40 -15.19 -7.43
C ARG A 150 -5.09 -16.57 -6.82
N GLY A 151 -4.52 -17.49 -7.60
CA GLY A 151 -4.15 -18.84 -7.15
C GLY A 151 -2.99 -18.84 -6.17
N GLN A 152 -1.94 -18.04 -6.40
CA GLN A 152 -0.84 -17.89 -5.45
C GLN A 152 -1.31 -17.30 -4.13
N ARG A 153 -2.14 -16.24 -4.18
CA ARG A 153 -2.74 -15.66 -2.98
C ARG A 153 -3.52 -16.68 -2.16
N ARG A 154 -4.36 -17.50 -2.83
CA ARG A 154 -5.14 -18.55 -2.17
C ARG A 154 -4.24 -19.55 -1.45
N ARG A 155 -3.20 -20.06 -2.12
CA ARG A 155 -2.25 -21.01 -1.52
C ARG A 155 -1.54 -20.45 -0.28
N ILE A 156 -1.13 -19.18 -0.31
CA ILE A 156 -0.51 -18.52 0.84
C ILE A 156 -1.48 -18.46 2.02
N LEU A 157 -2.73 -18.07 1.76
CA LEU A 157 -3.78 -18.02 2.80
C LEU A 157 -4.11 -19.41 3.35
N ASP A 158 -4.22 -20.43 2.50
CA ASP A 158 -4.56 -21.79 2.91
C ASP A 158 -3.42 -22.40 3.73
N ALA A 159 -2.17 -22.19 3.33
CA ALA A 159 -0.99 -22.64 4.07
C ALA A 159 -0.87 -21.96 5.44
N ALA A 160 -1.25 -20.69 5.55
CA ALA A 160 -1.32 -19.98 6.83
C ALA A 160 -2.56 -20.36 7.67
N GLY A 161 -3.67 -20.70 7.03
CA GLY A 161 -4.94 -21.06 7.68
C GLY A 161 -4.95 -22.48 8.24
N ALA A 162 -4.19 -23.41 7.66
CA ALA A 162 -3.96 -24.75 8.19
C ALA A 162 -3.29 -24.75 9.59
N ASP A 163 -2.81 -23.60 10.05
CA ASP A 163 -2.18 -23.40 11.36
C ASP A 163 -3.12 -22.88 12.45
N ARG A 164 -4.40 -22.61 12.15
CA ARG A 164 -5.35 -22.26 13.21
C ARG A 164 -5.66 -23.55 13.98
N PRO A 165 -5.26 -23.71 15.26
CA PRO A 165 -5.72 -24.86 16.04
C PRO A 165 -7.24 -24.84 16.01
N ALA A 166 -7.85 -26.00 15.79
CA ALA A 166 -9.30 -26.16 15.90
C ALA A 166 -9.72 -25.71 17.31
N SER A 167 -10.10 -24.45 17.45
CA SER A 167 -10.69 -23.92 18.66
C SER A 167 -12.02 -24.66 18.83
N GLY A 168 -11.98 -25.60 19.78
CA GLY A 168 -12.97 -26.63 19.98
C GLY A 168 -14.37 -26.09 20.14
N GLN A 169 -15.27 -26.81 19.51
CA GLN A 169 -16.68 -26.91 19.84
C GLN A 169 -16.81 -27.35 21.31
N ARG A 170 -17.25 -26.44 22.20
CA ARG A 170 -17.87 -26.74 23.49
C ARG A 170 -18.87 -25.65 23.83
#